data_AF-X0WUU2-F1
#
_entry.id   AF-X0WUU2-F1
#
_cell.length_a   1.000
_cell.length_b   1.000
_cell.length_c   1.000
_cell.angle_alpha   90.00
_cell.angle_beta   90.00
_cell.angle_gamma   90.00
#
_symmetry.space_group_name_H-M   'P 1'
#
loop_
_entity.id
_entity.type
_entity.pdbx_description
1 polymer ?
#
loop_
_entity_poly.entity_id
_entity_poly.type
_entity_poly.pdbx_seq_one_letter_code
_entity_poly.pdbx_strand_id
1 'polypeptide(L)'
;ACIPASDPVADSVPYYTTAPKLAEADEFDGKTDKVVSKCASCTLGMDGKSEHSLEVSSYKLHFCSEDCKTGFGKDTTKAILALKIPKD
;
A
#
# COMPACT_ATOMS: atom_id res chain seq x y z
N ALA A 1 23.27 -4.81 -30.54
CA ALA A 1 22.37 -5.36 -29.52
C ALA A 1 22.65 -4.65 -28.21
N CYS A 2 21.69 -3.89 -27.68
CA CYS A 2 21.74 -3.35 -26.31
C CYS A 2 20.30 -3.28 -25.80
N ILE A 3 19.87 -4.27 -25.00
CA ILE A 3 18.65 -4.18 -24.19
C ILE A 3 19.07 -3.45 -22.90
N PRO A 4 18.40 -2.38 -22.45
CA PRO A 4 18.72 -1.77 -21.17
C PRO A 4 18.37 -2.76 -20.04
N ALA A 5 19.31 -2.96 -19.14
CA ALA A 5 19.12 -3.73 -17.92
C ALA A 5 17.95 -3.13 -17.13
N SER A 6 16.81 -3.83 -17.14
CA SER A 6 15.79 -3.63 -16.12
C SER A 6 16.25 -4.41 -14.91
N ASP A 7 16.57 -3.68 -13.85
CA ASP A 7 16.97 -4.18 -12.55
C ASP A 7 16.02 -5.28 -12.02
N PRO A 8 16.54 -6.22 -11.19
CA PRO A 8 15.80 -7.38 -10.73
C PRO A 8 14.55 -6.96 -9.95
N VAL A 9 13.39 -7.35 -10.48
CA VAL A 9 12.11 -7.25 -9.79
C VAL A 9 12.18 -7.98 -8.46
N ALA A 10 11.98 -7.19 -7.40
CA ALA A 10 11.27 -7.48 -6.17
C ALA A 10 11.30 -8.95 -5.66
N ASP A 11 11.93 -9.09 -4.50
CA ASP A 11 11.67 -10.13 -3.50
C ASP A 11 10.16 -10.45 -3.45
N SER A 12 9.85 -11.67 -3.88
CA SER A 12 8.64 -11.96 -4.65
C SER A 12 7.44 -12.31 -3.78
N VAL A 13 6.68 -11.28 -3.40
CA VAL A 13 5.25 -11.42 -3.09
C VAL A 13 4.47 -11.08 -4.35
N PRO A 14 3.59 -11.98 -4.84
CA PRO A 14 2.94 -11.77 -6.12
C PRO A 14 2.01 -10.57 -6.02
N TYR A 15 2.36 -9.48 -6.72
CA TYR A 15 1.57 -8.25 -6.88
C TYR A 15 0.09 -8.54 -7.11
N TYR A 16 -0.24 -9.62 -7.83
CA TYR A 16 -1.60 -10.07 -8.09
C TYR A 16 -2.43 -10.35 -6.81
N THR A 17 -1.81 -10.74 -5.70
CA THR A 17 -2.52 -11.06 -4.45
C THR A 17 -2.87 -9.84 -3.61
N THR A 18 -2.10 -8.76 -3.70
CA THR A 18 -2.30 -7.53 -2.90
C THR A 18 -2.95 -6.41 -3.71
N ALA A 19 -2.82 -6.41 -5.03
CA ALA A 19 -3.44 -5.44 -5.94
C ALA A 19 -4.95 -5.23 -5.73
N PRO A 20 -5.81 -6.27 -5.59
CA PRO A 20 -7.24 -6.06 -5.39
C PRO A 20 -7.53 -5.36 -4.06
N LYS A 21 -6.80 -5.70 -2.99
CA LYS A 21 -6.94 -5.06 -1.68
C LYS A 21 -6.52 -3.60 -1.69
N LEU A 22 -5.43 -3.30 -2.39
CA LEU A 22 -4.97 -1.92 -2.56
C LEU A 22 -5.94 -1.10 -3.39
N ALA A 23 -6.52 -1.67 -4.45
CA ALA A 23 -7.54 -1.03 -5.27
C ALA A 23 -8.82 -0.74 -4.46
N GLU A 24 -9.30 -1.70 -3.67
CA GLU A 24 -10.44 -1.48 -2.76
C GLU A 24 -10.15 -0.33 -1.76
N ALA A 25 -8.91 -0.23 -1.26
CA ALA A 25 -8.53 0.79 -0.28
C ALA A 25 -8.38 2.18 -0.91
N ASP A 26 -7.87 2.25 -2.13
CA ASP A 26 -7.76 3.44 -2.97
C ASP A 26 -9.17 3.99 -3.28
N GLU A 27 -10.07 3.11 -3.74
CA GLU A 27 -11.48 3.47 -3.97
C GLU A 27 -12.17 3.97 -2.68
N PHE A 28 -11.89 3.34 -1.54
CA PHE A 28 -12.41 3.77 -0.24
C PHE A 28 -11.85 5.13 0.22
N ASP A 29 -10.62 5.47 -0.13
CA ASP A 29 -10.06 6.82 0.10
C ASP A 29 -10.80 7.91 -0.70
N GLY A 30 -11.68 7.50 -1.62
CA GLY A 30 -12.46 8.36 -2.48
C GLY A 30 -11.70 8.79 -3.74
N LYS A 31 -10.52 8.21 -3.99
CA LYS A 31 -9.71 8.53 -5.17
C LYS A 31 -9.09 7.28 -5.77
N THR A 32 -9.29 7.08 -7.07
CA THR A 32 -8.71 5.94 -7.79
C THR A 32 -7.38 6.32 -8.46
N ASP A 33 -6.45 6.89 -7.69
CA ASP A 33 -5.17 7.42 -8.20
C ASP A 33 -3.93 6.59 -7.80
N LYS A 34 -4.15 5.42 -7.21
CA LYS A 34 -3.12 4.53 -6.65
C LYS A 34 -2.38 5.14 -5.47
N VAL A 35 -2.98 6.11 -4.80
CA VAL A 35 -2.50 6.70 -3.55
C VAL A 35 -3.59 6.53 -2.50
N VAL A 36 -3.35 5.59 -1.58
CA VAL A 36 -4.23 5.40 -0.42
C VAL A 36 -3.84 6.46 0.62
N SER A 37 -4.60 7.56 0.67
CA SER A 37 -4.33 8.64 1.62
C SER A 37 -4.73 8.27 3.04
N LYS A 38 -5.71 7.37 3.24
CA LYS A 38 -6.05 6.81 4.54
C LYS A 38 -5.00 5.82 5.07
N CYS A 39 -4.77 5.86 6.37
CA CYS A 39 -3.82 4.98 7.04
C CYS A 39 -4.28 3.51 6.99
N ALA A 40 -3.56 2.69 6.21
CA ALA A 40 -3.83 1.26 6.09
C ALA A 40 -3.67 0.50 7.43
N SER A 41 -2.70 0.90 8.28
CA SER A 41 -2.51 0.28 9.60
C SER A 41 -3.66 0.55 10.57
N CYS A 42 -4.36 1.67 10.40
CA CYS A 42 -5.52 2.05 11.21
C CYS A 42 -6.84 1.67 10.54
N THR A 43 -6.83 0.63 9.69
CA THR A 43 -8.01 0.13 8.96
C THR A 43 -8.76 1.23 8.19
N LEU A 44 -8.02 2.14 7.58
CA LEU A 44 -8.54 3.30 6.84
C LEU A 44 -9.41 4.27 7.68
N GLY A 45 -9.39 4.17 9.00
CA GLY A 45 -10.20 5.00 9.90
C GLY A 45 -9.65 6.40 10.15
N MET A 46 -8.45 6.70 9.63
CA MET A 46 -7.76 7.98 9.85
C MET A 46 -6.97 8.37 8.60
N ASP A 47 -6.79 9.67 8.40
CA ASP A 47 -5.94 10.21 7.33
C ASP A 47 -4.45 9.95 7.62
N GLY A 48 -3.76 9.43 6.61
CA GLY A 48 -2.32 9.30 6.57
C GLY A 48 -1.64 10.60 6.14
N LYS A 49 -0.34 10.66 6.36
CA LYS A 49 0.52 11.78 5.97
C LYS A 49 1.49 11.33 4.89
N SER A 50 1.72 12.18 3.91
CA SER A 50 2.70 11.96 2.84
C SER A 50 4.13 11.79 3.38
N GLU A 51 4.44 12.43 4.51
CA GLU A 51 5.70 12.29 5.26
C GLU A 51 5.96 10.84 5.71
N HIS A 52 4.91 10.08 5.99
CA HIS A 52 4.97 8.67 6.35
C HIS A 52 4.37 7.83 5.24
N SER A 53 4.93 7.93 4.03
CA SER A 53 4.51 7.11 2.88
C SER A 53 5.34 5.85 2.71
N LEU A 54 4.71 4.78 2.23
CA LEU A 54 5.35 3.53 1.80
C LEU A 54 4.88 3.18 0.40
N GLU A 55 5.82 2.85 -0.49
CA GLU A 55 5.50 2.41 -1.84
C GLU A 55 5.43 0.89 -1.87
N VAL A 56 4.31 0.36 -2.37
CA VAL A 56 4.08 -1.08 -2.52
C VAL A 56 3.72 -1.35 -3.97
N SER A 57 4.69 -1.90 -4.71
CA SER A 57 4.59 -2.09 -6.17
C SER A 57 4.31 -0.77 -6.90
N SER A 58 3.07 -0.53 -7.34
CA SER A 58 2.66 0.70 -8.04
C SER A 58 1.70 1.57 -7.21
N TYR A 59 1.47 1.21 -5.94
CA TYR A 59 0.63 1.96 -5.02
C TYR A 59 1.48 2.71 -4.00
N LYS A 60 1.00 3.87 -3.58
CA LYS A 60 1.55 4.65 -2.48
C LYS A 60 0.57 4.63 -1.31
N LEU A 61 1.04 4.19 -0.15
CA LEU A 61 0.26 4.13 1.08
C LEU A 61 0.72 5.26 2.01
N HIS A 62 -0.19 6.09 2.49
CA HIS A 62 0.10 7.09 3.50
C HIS A 62 -0.27 6.58 4.89
N PHE A 63 0.60 6.79 5.88
CA PHE A 63 0.38 6.36 7.26
C PHE A 63 0.25 7.57 8.18
N CYS A 64 -0.54 7.44 9.25
CA CYS A 64 -0.76 8.55 10.18
C CYS A 64 0.48 8.85 11.05
N SER A 65 1.36 7.86 11.23
CA SER A 65 2.60 7.95 12.01
C SER A 65 3.70 7.05 11.44
N GLU A 66 4.95 7.35 11.80
CA GLU A 66 6.11 6.53 11.45
C GLU A 66 6.01 5.10 12.00
N ASP A 67 5.44 4.93 13.19
CA ASP A 67 5.24 3.60 13.79
C ASP A 67 4.27 2.77 12.94
N CYS A 68 3.18 3.37 12.46
CA CYS A 68 2.24 2.72 11.55
C CYS A 68 2.91 2.31 10.24
N LYS A 69 3.74 3.18 9.64
CA LYS A 69 4.52 2.86 8.44
C LYS A 69 5.49 1.71 8.70
N THR A 70 6.23 1.78 9.80
CA THR A 70 7.26 0.79 10.16
C THR A 70 6.65 -0.57 10.47
N GLY A 71 5.57 -0.60 11.26
CA GLY A 71 4.84 -1.82 11.58
C GLY A 71 4.24 -2.47 10.34
N PHE A 72 3.69 -1.68 9.41
CA PHE A 72 3.16 -2.18 8.14
C PHE A 72 4.28 -2.71 7.23
N GLY A 73 5.41 -1.99 7.17
CA GLY A 73 6.56 -2.33 6.34
C GLY A 73 7.24 -3.65 6.71
N LYS A 74 7.15 -4.08 7.98
CA LYS A 74 7.72 -5.36 8.46
C LYS A 74 7.17 -6.57 7.70
N ASP A 75 5.87 -6.58 7.44
CA ASP A 75 5.16 -7.67 6.75
C ASP A 75 4.08 -7.09 5.84
N THR A 76 4.50 -6.28 4.87
CA THR A 76 3.61 -5.50 3.98
C THR A 76 2.50 -6.36 3.36
N THR A 77 2.84 -7.54 2.84
CA THR A 77 1.85 -8.43 2.22
C THR A 77 0.81 -8.94 3.21
N LYS A 78 1.25 -9.40 4.37
CA LYS A 78 0.34 -9.87 5.42
C LYS A 78 -0.55 -8.72 5.91
N ALA A 79 0.00 -7.53 6.05
CA ALA A 79 -0.72 -6.33 6.47
C ALA A 79 -1.78 -5.91 5.44
N ILE A 80 -1.47 -5.95 4.14
CA ILE A 80 -2.43 -5.67 3.06
C ILE A 80 -3.52 -6.73 3.01
N LEU A 81 -3.17 -8.02 3.11
CA LEU A 81 -4.16 -9.10 3.11
C LEU A 81 -5.05 -9.07 4.35
N ALA A 82 -4.53 -8.59 5.48
CA ALA A 82 -5.27 -8.39 6.73
C ALA A 82 -6.02 -7.05 6.78
N LEU A 83 -5.84 -6.17 5.79
CA LEU A 83 -6.49 -4.87 5.74
C LEU A 83 -8.00 -5.04 5.71
N LYS A 84 -8.66 -4.52 6.74
CA LYS A 84 -10.11 -4.42 6.80
C LYS A 84 -10.53 -3.10 6.17
N ILE A 85 -11.12 -3.21 5.00
CA ILE A 85 -11.72 -2.08 4.28
C ILE A 85 -13.20 -2.09 4.67
N PRO A 86 -13.69 -1.06 5.37
CA PRO A 86 -15.10 -0.96 5.69
C PRO A 86 -15.90 -1.01 4.38
N LYS A 87 -16.90 -1.87 4.33
CA LYS A 87 -17.91 -1.85 3.27
C LYS A 87 -19.06 -1.02 3.80
N ASP A 88 -19.42 0.04 3.10
CA ASP A 88 -20.68 0.75 3.33
C ASP A 88 -21.87 -0.19 3.04
#